data_AF-A0A2S5MSY7-F1
#
_entry.id   AF-A0A2S5MSY7-F1
#
_cell.length_a   1.000
_cell.length_b   1.000
_cell.length_c   1.000
_cell.angle_alpha   90.00
_cell.angle_beta   90.00
_cell.angle_gamma   90.00
#
_symmetry.space_group_name_H-M   'P 1'
#
loop_
_entity.id
_entity.type
_entity.pdbx_description
1 polymer ?
#
loop_
_entity_poly.entity_id
_entity_poly.type
_entity_poly.pdbx_seq_one_letter_code
_entity_poly.pdbx_strand_id
1 'polypeptide(L)'
;MQTATEIWRERRQPRSLFGRLVKWTFVGFNLWIAAEIIFVLSRIGDARRSLQGSGLGQAIVGVAGLNVLFEWFAIWTVGLILLGGATLATRGKKEMVRMVERTPL
;
A
#
# COMPACT_ATOMS: atom_id res chain seq x y z
N MET A 1 -7.46 -41.07 36.31
CA MET A 1 -8.22 -39.98 35.66
C MET A 1 -7.28 -39.27 34.72
N GLN A 2 -7.55 -39.26 33.40
CA GLN A 2 -6.79 -38.46 32.44
C GLN A 2 -7.24 -36.99 32.58
N THR A 3 -6.31 -36.08 32.87
CA THR A 3 -6.55 -34.63 32.86
C THR A 3 -6.39 -34.12 31.43
N ALA A 4 -7.49 -33.70 30.80
CA ALA A 4 -7.47 -33.03 29.51
C ALA A 4 -7.25 -31.52 29.73
N THR A 5 -6.18 -30.97 29.15
CA THR A 5 -5.92 -29.53 29.19
C THR A 5 -6.52 -28.89 27.93
N GLU A 6 -7.36 -27.88 28.11
CA GLU A 6 -7.95 -27.13 27.01
C GLU A 6 -7.01 -26.00 26.58
N ILE A 7 -6.55 -26.04 25.32
CA ILE A 7 -5.65 -25.04 24.75
C ILE A 7 -6.35 -24.34 23.59
N TRP A 8 -6.50 -23.02 23.70
CA TRP A 8 -7.03 -22.17 22.64
C TRP A 8 -5.88 -21.67 21.76
N ARG A 9 -5.91 -21.96 20.45
CA ARG A 9 -4.89 -21.50 19.50
C ARG A 9 -5.50 -20.58 18.45
N GLU A 10 -4.91 -19.40 18.26
CA GLU A 10 -5.28 -18.51 17.16
C GLU A 10 -4.77 -19.11 15.83
N ARG A 11 -5.68 -19.43 14.91
CA ARG A 11 -5.35 -19.79 13.53
C ARG A 11 -5.77 -18.65 12.61
N ARG A 12 -4.86 -18.21 11.74
CA ARG A 12 -5.22 -17.29 10.65
C ARG A 12 -5.51 -18.10 9.40
N GLN A 13 -6.71 -17.93 8.83
CA GLN A 13 -6.98 -18.53 7.53
C GLN A 13 -6.14 -17.83 6.45
N PRO A 14 -5.57 -18.58 5.49
CA PRO A 14 -4.84 -17.99 4.38
C PRO A 14 -5.78 -17.12 3.53
N ARG A 15 -5.26 -16.04 2.92
CA ARG A 15 -6.05 -15.21 2.00
C ARG A 15 -6.50 -16.03 0.79
N SER A 16 -7.74 -15.79 0.36
CA SER A 16 -8.26 -16.31 -0.91
C SER A 16 -7.41 -15.85 -2.09
N LEU A 17 -7.53 -16.53 -3.24
CA LEU A 17 -6.85 -16.12 -4.48
C LEU A 17 -7.21 -14.69 -4.86
N PHE A 18 -8.50 -14.33 -4.76
CA PHE A 18 -8.97 -12.96 -4.96
C PHE A 18 -8.31 -11.96 -4.01
N GLY A 19 -8.21 -12.28 -2.71
CA GLY A 19 -7.53 -11.40 -1.75
C GLY A 19 -6.02 -11.27 -1.97
N ARG A 20 -5.38 -12.26 -2.60
CA ARG A 20 -3.99 -12.14 -3.06
C ARG A 20 -3.88 -11.21 -4.27
N LEU A 21 -4.79 -11.34 -5.24
CA LEU A 21 -4.84 -10.45 -6.41
C LEU A 21 -5.00 -8.99 -5.99
N VAL A 22 -5.99 -8.68 -5.13
CA VAL A 22 -6.24 -7.34 -4.62
C VAL A 22 -5.00 -6.77 -3.90
N LYS A 23 -4.32 -7.58 -3.08
CA LYS A 23 -3.06 -7.18 -2.43
C LYS A 23 -1.99 -6.82 -3.46
N TRP A 24 -1.81 -7.64 -4.50
CA TRP A 24 -0.81 -7.39 -5.54
C TRP A 24 -1.15 -6.16 -6.36
N THR A 25 -2.43 -5.92 -6.68
CA THR A 25 -2.88 -4.68 -7.31
C THR A 25 -2.60 -3.47 -6.43
N PHE A 26 -2.84 -3.54 -5.13
CA PHE A 26 -2.51 -2.47 -4.19
C PHE A 26 -1.01 -2.18 -4.15
N VAL A 27 -0.17 -3.22 -4.09
CA VAL A 27 1.29 -3.06 -4.13
C VAL A 27 1.74 -2.45 -5.47
N GLY A 28 1.24 -2.97 -6.58
CA GLY A 28 1.55 -2.47 -7.92
C GLY A 28 1.16 -1.00 -8.10
N PHE A 29 -0.03 -0.62 -7.63
CA PHE A 29 -0.50 0.77 -7.65
C PHE A 29 0.44 1.71 -6.88
N ASN A 30 0.86 1.33 -5.67
CA ASN A 30 1.79 2.15 -4.88
C ASN A 30 3.17 2.27 -5.55
N LEU A 31 3.69 1.19 -6.13
CA LEU A 31 4.96 1.21 -6.85
C LEU A 31 4.89 2.07 -8.11
N TRP A 32 3.79 1.99 -8.85
CA TRP A 32 3.57 2.81 -10.04
C TRP A 32 3.52 4.30 -9.69
N ILE A 33 2.74 4.70 -8.68
CA ILE A 33 2.71 6.10 -8.22
C ILE A 33 4.10 6.57 -7.78
N ALA A 34 4.85 5.75 -7.04
CA ALA A 34 6.21 6.10 -6.65
C ALA A 34 7.13 6.33 -7.86
N ALA A 35 7.02 5.49 -8.89
CA ALA A 35 7.76 5.66 -10.14
C ALA A 35 7.38 6.95 -10.88
N GLU A 36 6.08 7.26 -10.96
CA GLU A 36 5.60 8.51 -11.58
C GLU A 36 6.11 9.75 -10.86
N ILE A 37 6.10 9.75 -9.52
CA ILE A 37 6.64 10.85 -8.72
C ILE A 37 8.14 11.06 -9.01
N ILE A 38 8.93 9.97 -9.05
CA ILE A 38 10.36 10.05 -9.38
C ILE A 38 10.56 10.63 -10.78
N PHE A 39 9.74 10.20 -11.75
CA PHE A 39 9.80 10.70 -13.12
C PHE A 39 9.49 12.20 -13.21
N VAL A 40 8.40 12.65 -12.58
CA VAL A 40 8.01 14.07 -12.52
C VAL A 40 9.10 14.91 -11.87
N LEU A 41 9.66 14.47 -10.74
CA LEU A 41 10.73 15.19 -10.05
C LEU A 41 11.99 15.31 -10.92
N SER A 42 12.33 14.27 -11.67
CA SER A 42 13.45 14.28 -12.61
C SER A 42 13.23 15.33 -13.71
N ARG A 43 12.03 15.38 -14.29
CA ARG A 43 11.65 16.37 -15.32
C ARG A 43 11.67 17.81 -14.79
N ILE A 44 11.18 18.04 -13.58
CA ILE A 44 11.25 19.35 -12.91
C ILE A 44 12.70 19.75 -12.70
N GLY A 45 13.56 18.82 -12.29
CA GLY A 45 14.99 19.04 -12.10
C GLY A 45 15.66 19.50 -13.40
N ASP A 46 15.43 18.79 -14.51
CA ASP A 46 15.98 19.15 -15.81
C ASP A 46 15.47 20.50 -16.33
N ALA A 47 14.16 20.75 -16.18
CA ALA A 47 13.56 22.03 -16.56
C ALA A 47 14.07 23.21 -15.72
N ARG A 48 14.36 23.00 -14.43
CA ARG A 48 14.98 24.03 -13.58
C ARG A 48 16.41 24.33 -13.99
N ARG A 49 17.19 23.31 -14.38
CA ARG A 49 18.57 23.48 -14.86
C ARG A 49 18.60 24.24 -16.18
N SER A 50 17.71 23.93 -17.13
CA SER A 50 17.65 24.64 -18.42
C SER A 50 17.22 26.11 -18.30
N LEU A 51 16.52 26.45 -17.21
CA LEU A 51 16.07 27.82 -16.89
C LEU A 51 16.95 28.50 -15.83
N GLN A 52 18.17 27.99 -15.56
CA GLN A 52 19.12 28.68 -14.69
C GLN A 52 19.48 30.05 -15.27
N GLY A 53 19.07 31.12 -14.56
CA GLY A 53 19.24 32.51 -14.98
C GLY A 53 17.92 33.26 -15.23
N SER A 54 16.79 32.56 -15.40
CA SER A 54 15.47 33.17 -15.51
C SER A 54 14.65 32.92 -14.23
N GLY A 55 14.63 33.92 -13.34
CA GLY A 55 13.86 33.83 -12.08
C GLY A 55 12.37 33.56 -12.32
N LEU A 56 11.80 34.16 -13.37
CA LEU A 56 10.40 33.92 -13.78
C LEU A 56 10.20 32.49 -14.30
N GLY A 57 11.11 31.99 -15.14
CA GLY A 57 11.03 30.63 -15.69
C GLY A 57 11.08 29.57 -14.60
N GLN A 58 11.96 29.73 -13.61
CA GLN A 58 12.04 28.82 -12.46
C GLN A 58 10.79 28.86 -11.59
N ALA A 59 10.19 30.04 -11.38
CA ALA A 59 8.96 30.18 -10.63
C ALA A 59 7.80 29.45 -11.31
N ILE A 60 7.65 29.61 -12.64
CA ILE A 60 6.61 28.93 -13.42
C ILE A 60 6.77 27.41 -13.36
N VAL A 61 7.98 26.90 -13.57
CA VAL A 61 8.26 25.45 -13.45
C VAL A 61 8.00 24.94 -12.04
N GLY A 62 8.30 25.74 -11.01
CA GLY A 62 7.99 25.41 -9.62
C GLY A 62 6.49 25.25 -9.38
N VAL A 63 5.67 26.20 -9.83
CA VAL A 63 4.21 26.18 -9.66
C VAL A 63 3.58 25.03 -10.47
N ALA A 64 3.99 24.86 -11.73
CA ALA A 64 3.50 23.77 -12.56
C ALA A 64 3.86 22.40 -11.96
N GLY A 65 5.09 22.24 -11.47
CA GLY A 65 5.53 21.01 -10.80
C GLY A 65 4.72 20.70 -9.55
N LEU A 66 4.41 21.72 -8.73
CA LEU A 66 3.56 21.55 -7.55
C LEU A 66 2.15 21.11 -7.92
N ASN A 67 1.52 21.72 -8.93
CA ASN A 67 0.18 21.34 -9.37
C ASN A 67 0.11 19.86 -9.80
N VAL A 68 1.08 19.40 -10.58
CA VAL A 68 1.17 18.00 -11.01
C VAL A 68 1.34 17.08 -9.80
N LEU A 69 2.20 17.43 -8.83
CA LEU A 69 2.37 16.64 -7.61
C LEU A 69 1.09 16.57 -6.76
N PHE A 70 0.33 17.67 -6.65
CA PHE A 70 -0.95 17.69 -5.94
C PHE A 70 -1.99 16.79 -6.60
N GLU A 71 -2.08 16.82 -7.93
CA GLU A 71 -2.98 15.94 -8.70
C GLU A 71 -2.65 14.46 -8.46
N TRP A 72 -1.37 14.09 -8.57
CA TRP A 72 -0.93 12.73 -8.28
C TRP A 72 -1.18 12.33 -6.83
N PHE A 73 -1.00 13.25 -5.89
CA PHE A 73 -1.31 13.00 -4.47
C PHE A 73 -2.80 12.73 -4.25
N ALA A 74 -3.69 13.45 -4.93
CA ALA A 74 -5.13 13.22 -4.85
C ALA A 74 -5.50 11.83 -5.40
N ILE A 75 -4.98 11.46 -6.58
CA ILE A 75 -5.19 10.13 -7.18
C ILE A 75 -4.67 9.04 -6.24
N TRP A 76 -3.47 9.21 -5.71
CA TRP A 76 -2.87 8.27 -4.77
C TRP A 76 -3.70 8.10 -3.50
N THR A 77 -4.20 9.20 -2.92
CA THR A 77 -5.02 9.18 -1.70
C THR A 77 -6.32 8.41 -1.93
N VAL A 78 -7.02 8.70 -3.03
CA VAL A 78 -8.26 7.99 -3.39
C VAL A 78 -7.97 6.51 -3.63
N GLY A 79 -6.92 6.19 -4.40
CA GLY A 79 -6.51 4.81 -4.64
C GLY A 79 -6.13 4.06 -3.36
N LEU A 80 -5.47 4.73 -2.41
CA LEU A 80 -5.08 4.17 -1.12
C LEU A 80 -6.30 3.86 -0.26
N ILE A 81 -7.31 4.73 -0.23
CA ILE A 81 -8.56 4.48 0.50
C ILE A 81 -9.30 3.29 -0.11
N LEU A 82 -9.51 3.29 -1.42
CA LEU A 82 -10.29 2.25 -2.10
C LEU A 82 -9.59 0.89 -2.09
N LEU A 83 -8.36 0.82 -2.60
CA LEU A 83 -7.60 -0.43 -2.68
C LEU A 83 -7.08 -0.88 -1.30
N GLY A 84 -6.73 0.06 -0.41
CA GLY A 84 -6.35 -0.26 0.96
C GLY A 84 -7.54 -0.83 1.73
N GLY A 85 -8.72 -0.23 1.61
CA GLY A 85 -9.97 -0.77 2.13
C GLY A 85 -10.27 -2.16 1.60
N ALA A 86 -10.17 -2.37 0.28
CA ALA A 86 -10.36 -3.69 -0.33
C ALA A 86 -9.32 -4.73 0.15
N THR A 87 -8.07 -4.33 0.35
CA THR A 87 -6.99 -5.19 0.86
C THR A 87 -7.23 -5.61 2.32
N LEU A 88 -7.84 -4.73 3.12
CA LEU A 88 -8.26 -5.04 4.48
C LEU A 88 -9.49 -5.95 4.49
N ALA A 89 -10.49 -5.65 3.67
CA ALA A 89 -11.72 -6.45 3.55
C ALA A 89 -11.45 -7.89 3.10
N THR A 90 -10.44 -8.09 2.25
CA THR A 90 -10.02 -9.41 1.76
C THR A 90 -8.99 -10.11 2.66
N ARG A 91 -8.72 -9.58 3.86
CA ARG A 91 -7.81 -10.22 4.81
C ARG A 91 -8.40 -11.50 5.39
N GLY A 92 -7.56 -12.53 5.53
CA GLY A 92 -7.95 -13.79 6.17
C GLY A 92 -8.43 -13.56 7.60
N LYS A 93 -9.54 -14.20 7.96
CA LYS A 93 -10.16 -14.10 9.29
C LYS A 93 -9.30 -14.81 10.33
N LYS A 94 -9.35 -14.30 11.56
CA LYS A 94 -8.77 -14.94 12.75
C LYS A 94 -9.82 -15.88 13.33
N GLU A 95 -9.44 -17.13 13.57
CA GLU A 95 -10.30 -18.15 14.13
C GLU A 95 -9.64 -18.73 15.37
N MET A 96 -10.40 -18.83 16.47
CA MET A 96 -9.97 -19.48 17.70
C MET A 96 -10.30 -20.96 17.59
N VAL A 97 -9.28 -21.80 17.42
CA VAL A 97 -9.46 -23.24 17.31
C VAL A 97 -9.18 -23.87 18.66
N ARG A 98 -10.17 -24.59 19.18
CA ARG A 98 -10.04 -25.40 20.41
C ARG A 98 -9.20 -26.64 20.08
N MET A 99 -8.07 -26.82 20.75
CA MET A 99 -7.30 -28.06 20.69
C MET A 99 -7.38 -28.77 22.04
N VAL A 100 -7.75 -30.05 21.99
CA VAL A 100 -7.70 -30.94 23.15
C VAL A 100 -6.44 -31.77 22.99
N GLU A 101 -5.42 -31.46 23.77
CA GLU A 101 -4.20 -32.24 23.82
C GLU A 101 -4.40 -33.40 24.80
N ARG A 102 -4.33 -34.63 24.28
CA ARG A 102 -4.31 -35.84 25.12
C ARG A 102 -2.85 -36.15 25.41
N THR A 103 -2.42 -35.95 26.64
CA THR A 103 -1.10 -36.35 27.10
C THR A 103 -1.00 -37.89 27.07
N PRO A 104 -0.08 -38.47 26.28
CA PRO A 104 0.23 -39.89 26.40
C PRO A 104 0.96 -40.12 27.74
N LEU A 105 0.54 -41.17 28.46
CA LEU A 105 1.16 -41.63 29.70
C LEU A 105 2.54 -42.25 29.44
#